data_AF-A0A517NWY3-F1
#
_entry.id   AF-A0A517NWY3-F1
#
_cell.length_a   1.000
_cell.length_b   1.000
_cell.length_c   1.000
_cell.angle_alpha   90.00
_cell.angle_beta   90.00
_cell.angle_gamma   90.00
#
_symmetry.space_group_name_H-M   'P 1'
#
loop_
_entity.id
_entity.type
_entity.pdbx_description
1 polymer ?
#
loop_
_entity_poly.entity_id
_entity_poly.type
_entity_poly.pdbx_seq_one_letter_code
_entity_poly.pdbx_strand_id
1 'polypeptide(L)'
;MMQRGWCIRPHEFILALAKEIALLTEATVEKMFRNLMSDPNANAETFEKAEELLDDELRPESPLRHRLSVELDELRDISEAKS
;
A
#
# COMPACT_ATOMS: atom_id res chain seq x y z
N MET A 1 -26.15 22.59 10.98
CA MET A 1 -26.15 21.11 11.01
C MET A 1 -25.54 20.61 9.72
N MET A 2 -24.25 20.28 9.72
CA MET A 2 -23.60 19.49 8.66
C MET A 2 -22.24 19.09 9.24
N GLN A 3 -22.24 18.05 10.06
CA GLN A 3 -21.00 17.39 10.46
C GLN A 3 -20.46 16.74 9.18
N ARG A 4 -19.46 17.38 8.57
CA ARG A 4 -18.75 16.84 7.42
C ARG A 4 -18.03 15.59 7.91
N GLY A 5 -18.64 14.42 7.66
CA GLY A 5 -18.04 13.13 7.93
C GLY A 5 -16.75 13.04 7.14
N TRP A 6 -15.63 13.14 7.83
CA TRP A 6 -14.32 12.86 7.27
C TRP A 6 -14.28 11.36 6.94
N CYS A 7 -14.65 10.99 5.71
CA CYS A 7 -14.34 9.68 5.15
C CYS A 7 -12.85 9.66 4.80
N ILE A 8 -11.97 9.80 5.80
CA ILE A 8 -10.57 9.48 5.58
C ILE A 8 -10.53 7.97 5.51
N ARG A 9 -10.25 7.44 4.31
CA ARG A 9 -10.04 6.00 4.14
C ARG A 9 -8.89 5.60 5.07
N PRO A 10 -9.06 4.58 5.93
CA PRO A 10 -8.08 4.26 6.97
C PRO A 10 -6.67 4.01 6.41
N HIS A 11 -6.56 3.58 5.15
CA HIS A 11 -5.27 3.43 4.47
C HIS A 11 -4.57 4.76 4.15
N GLU A 12 -5.32 5.82 3.77
CA GLU A 12 -4.75 7.16 3.52
C GLU A 12 -4.20 7.78 4.81
N PHE A 13 -4.82 7.46 5.94
CA PHE A 13 -4.33 7.89 7.25
C PHE A 13 -3.06 7.16 7.67
N ILE A 14 -2.96 5.84 7.41
CA ILE A 14 -1.76 5.06 7.74
C ILE A 14 -0.59 5.45 6.85
N LEU A 15 -0.81 5.64 5.55
CA LEU A 15 0.22 6.12 4.62
C LEU A 15 0.72 7.51 5.02
N ALA A 16 -0.19 8.44 5.34
CA ALA A 16 0.18 9.78 5.81
C ALA A 16 0.94 9.74 7.15
N LEU A 17 0.48 8.93 8.10
CA LEU A 17 1.13 8.77 9.40
C LEU A 17 2.52 8.13 9.26
N ALA A 18 2.68 7.18 8.34
CA ALA A 18 3.94 6.50 8.11
C ALA A 18 4.96 7.40 7.38
N LYS A 19 4.49 8.27 6.47
CA LYS A 19 5.33 9.26 5.77
C LYS A 19 5.86 10.35 6.71
N GLU A 20 5.12 10.70 7.77
CA GLU A 20 5.60 11.64 8.80
C GLU A 20 6.63 11.03 9.78
N ILE A 21 6.71 9.70 9.91
CA ILE A 21 7.67 9.00 10.78
C ILE A 21 8.77 8.39 9.92
N ALA A 22 9.63 9.25 9.35
CA ALA A 22 10.65 8.98 8.33
C ALA A 22 11.78 7.99 8.73
N LEU A 23 11.41 6.75 9.09
CA LEU A 23 12.28 5.57 9.24
C LEU A 23 11.48 4.33 8.78
N LEU A 24 11.08 4.31 7.52
CA LEU A 24 10.42 3.17 6.91
C LEU A 24 11.43 2.05 6.67
N THR A 25 11.58 1.19 7.68
CA THR A 25 12.33 -0.06 7.52
C THR A 25 11.61 -0.98 6.54
N GLU A 26 12.33 -1.91 5.93
CA GLU A 26 11.78 -2.94 5.03
C GLU A 26 10.53 -3.64 5.63
N ALA A 27 10.55 -3.91 6.94
CA ALA A 27 9.43 -4.50 7.67
C ALA A 27 8.21 -3.56 7.81
N THR A 28 8.44 -2.24 7.85
CA THR A 28 7.35 -1.25 7.90
C THR A 28 6.67 -1.12 6.54
N VAL A 29 7.46 -1.14 5.46
CA VAL A 29 6.95 -1.14 4.08
C VAL A 29 6.11 -2.40 3.83
N GLU A 30 6.58 -3.57 4.24
CA GLU A 30 5.79 -4.81 4.16
C GLU A 30 4.44 -4.69 4.90
N LYS A 31 4.44 -4.15 6.13
CA LYS A 31 3.19 -3.94 6.89
C LYS A 31 2.21 -3.01 6.20
N MET A 32 2.69 -1.92 5.61
CA MET A 32 1.84 -0.97 4.90
C MET A 32 1.28 -1.57 3.62
N PHE A 33 2.13 -2.26 2.85
CA PHE A 33 1.72 -3.01 1.67
C PHE A 33 0.61 -4.00 2.01
N ARG A 34 0.80 -4.80 3.07
CA ARG A 34 -0.17 -5.80 3.51
C ARG A 34 -1.49 -5.17 3.99
N ASN A 35 -1.43 -4.00 4.63
CA ASN A 35 -2.62 -3.25 5.01
C ASN A 35 -3.37 -2.68 3.81
N LEU A 36 -2.67 -2.18 2.79
CA LEU A 36 -3.26 -1.72 1.53
C LEU A 36 -3.97 -2.87 0.81
N MET A 37 -3.31 -4.02 0.73
CA MET A 37 -3.83 -5.22 0.05
C MET A 37 -4.89 -5.98 0.85
N SER A 38 -4.94 -5.78 2.17
CA SER A 38 -6.00 -6.35 3.01
C SER A 38 -7.33 -5.63 2.87
N ASP A 39 -7.38 -4.49 2.17
CA ASP A 39 -8.62 -3.74 1.97
C ASP A 39 -9.52 -4.47 0.95
N PRO A 40 -10.79 -4.75 1.29
CA PRO A 40 -11.72 -5.44 0.38
C PRO A 40 -12.13 -4.58 -0.83
N ASN A 41 -11.81 -3.28 -0.84
CA ASN A 41 -11.98 -2.38 -1.98
C ASN A 41 -10.64 -1.98 -2.61
N ALA A 42 -9.59 -2.79 -2.46
CA ALA A 42 -8.34 -2.60 -3.18
C ALA A 42 -8.62 -2.59 -4.69
N ASN A 43 -8.51 -1.39 -5.28
CA ASN A 43 -8.75 -1.12 -6.69
C ASN A 43 -7.43 -0.75 -7.37
N ALA A 44 -7.44 -0.54 -8.68
CA ALA A 44 -6.24 -0.20 -9.45
C ALA A 44 -5.42 0.96 -8.81
N GLU A 45 -6.09 1.98 -8.26
CA GLU A 45 -5.43 3.09 -7.55
C GLU A 45 -4.66 2.62 -6.30
N THR A 46 -5.19 1.65 -5.55
CA THR A 46 -4.50 1.05 -4.40
C THR A 46 -3.25 0.27 -4.84
N PHE A 47 -3.31 -0.43 -5.97
CA PHE A 47 -2.17 -1.15 -6.53
C PHE A 47 -1.08 -0.20 -7.02
N GLU A 48 -1.44 0.87 -7.75
CA GLU A 48 -0.50 1.90 -8.20
C GLU A 48 0.18 2.60 -7.01
N LYS A 49 -0.55 2.92 -5.95
CA LYS A 49 0.02 3.50 -4.73
C LYS A 49 0.95 2.55 -3.99
N ALA A 50 0.63 1.26 -3.98
CA ALA A 50 1.49 0.25 -3.37
C ALA A 50 2.82 0.13 -4.16
N GLU A 51 2.77 0.20 -5.49
CA GLU A 51 3.97 0.22 -6.32
C GLU A 51 4.81 1.49 -6.10
N GLU A 52 4.19 2.67 -6.04
CA GLU A 52 4.87 3.94 -5.74
C GLU A 52 5.54 3.90 -4.36
N LEU A 53 4.89 3.32 -3.35
CA LEU A 53 5.48 3.12 -2.02
C LEU A 53 6.76 2.26 -2.09
N LEU A 54 6.76 1.19 -2.90
CA LEU A 54 7.93 0.33 -3.06
C LEU A 54 9.08 1.04 -3.80
N ASP A 55 8.79 2.02 -4.66
CA ASP A 55 9.82 2.75 -5.41
C ASP A 55 10.39 3.95 -4.64
N ASP A 56 9.54 4.70 -3.91
CA ASP A 56 9.92 5.89 -3.13
C ASP A 56 10.65 5.49 -1.83
N GLU A 57 10.22 4.40 -1.17
CA GLU A 57 10.72 4.02 0.17
C GLU A 57 11.75 2.89 0.17
N LEU A 58 11.69 1.92 -0.75
CA LEU A 58 12.68 0.84 -0.82
C LEU A 58 13.78 1.17 -1.82
N ARG A 59 15.02 0.89 -1.43
CA ARG A 59 16.14 0.97 -2.37
C ARG A 59 15.95 -0.03 -3.52
N PRO A 60 16.32 0.34 -4.76
CA PRO A 60 16.17 -0.54 -5.92
C PRO A 60 16.99 -1.84 -5.82
N GLU A 61 18.04 -1.87 -5.00
CA GLU A 61 18.87 -3.05 -4.71
C GLU A 61 18.34 -3.92 -3.56
N SER A 62 17.24 -3.53 -2.89
CA SER A 62 16.68 -4.34 -1.81
C SER A 62 15.99 -5.59 -2.38
N PRO A 63 16.31 -6.80 -1.89
CA PRO A 63 15.62 -8.03 -2.28
C PRO A 63 14.14 -8.01 -1.89
N LEU A 64 13.75 -7.21 -0.89
CA LEU A 64 12.39 -7.11 -0.40
C LEU A 64 11.47 -6.41 -1.42
N ARG A 65 11.99 -5.40 -2.13
CA ARG A 65 11.28 -4.71 -3.21
C ARG A 65 10.78 -5.69 -4.27
N HIS A 66 11.66 -6.59 -4.70
CA HIS A 66 11.30 -7.59 -5.70
C HIS A 66 10.24 -8.56 -5.17
N ARG A 67 10.39 -9.04 -3.92
CA ARG A 67 9.40 -9.94 -3.32
C ARG A 67 8.00 -9.32 -3.24
N LEU A 68 7.91 -8.08 -2.76
CA LEU A 68 6.62 -7.39 -2.65
C LEU A 68 6.04 -7.00 -4.00
N SER A 69 6.88 -6.65 -4.98
CA SER A 69 6.44 -6.38 -6.35
C SER A 69 5.84 -7.63 -7.01
N VAL A 70 6.41 -8.81 -6.78
CA VAL A 70 5.83 -10.08 -7.25
C VAL A 70 4.50 -10.37 -6.55
N GLU A 71 4.42 -10.21 -5.21
CA GLU A 71 3.14 -10.39 -4.50
C GLU A 71 2.06 -9.42 -4.98
N LEU A 72 2.42 -8.18 -5.33
CA LEU A 72 1.52 -7.17 -5.88
C LEU A 72 0.90 -7.63 -7.20
N ASP A 73 1.73 -8.16 -8.10
CA ASP A 73 1.30 -8.70 -9.40
C ASP A 73 0.36 -9.90 -9.23
N GLU A 74 0.69 -10.83 -8.32
CA GLU A 74 -0.19 -11.98 -8.00
C GLU A 74 -1.54 -11.53 -7.44
N LEU A 75 -1.55 -10.56 -6.52
CA LEU A 75 -2.79 -10.02 -5.93
C LEU A 75 -3.65 -9.29 -6.95
N ARG A 76 -3.02 -8.62 -7.93
CA ARG A 76 -3.72 -7.97 -9.03
C ARG A 76 -4.44 -9.00 -9.90
N ASP A 77 -3.76 -10.08 -10.29
CA ASP A 77 -4.36 -11.18 -11.07
C ASP A 77 -5.53 -11.82 -10.31
N ILE A 78 -5.36 -12.06 -9.00
CA ILE A 78 -6.43 -12.60 -8.14
C ILE A 78 -7.61 -11.63 -8.03
N SER A 79 -7.37 -10.33 -7.92
CA SER A 79 -8.43 -9.31 -7.84
C SER A 79 -9.22 -9.22 -9.16
N GLU A 80 -8.52 -9.23 -10.29
CA GLU A 80 -9.13 -9.26 -11.63
C GLU A 80 -9.89 -10.57 -11.88
N ALA A 81 -9.38 -11.71 -11.41
CA ALA A 81 -10.04 -13.01 -11.50
C ALA A 81 -11.26 -13.17 -10.58
N LYS A 82 -11.42 -12.28 -9.58
CA LYS A 82 -12.54 -12.31 -8.63
C LYS A 82 -13.70 -11.40 -9.03
N SER A 83 -13.57 -10.64 -10.12
CA SER A 83 -14.64 -9.80 -10.70
C SER A 83 -15.40 -10.52 -11.81
#